data_AF-A0A8X6FGP9-F1
#
_entry.id   AF-A0A8X6FGP9-F1
#
_cell.length_a   1.000
_cell.length_b   1.000
_cell.length_c   1.000
_cell.angle_alpha   90.00
_cell.angle_beta   90.00
_cell.angle_gamma   90.00
#
_symmetry.space_group_name_H-M   'P 1'
#
loop_
_entity.id
_entity.type
_entity.pdbx_description
1 polymer ?
#
loop_
_entity_poly.entity_id
_entity_poly.type
_entity_poly.pdbx_seq_one_letter_code
_entity_poly.pdbx_strand_id
1 'polypeptide(L)' 'LAYEGMTGFINFSKEGFRTNFTFDVLELKRNGLSKVGIWNSASGLNFTWNYSVAYEEVLQSLKNRTLKVITILVS' A
#
# COMPACT_ATOMS: atom_id res chain seq x y z
N LEU A 1 -24.16 14.71 11.14
CA LEU A 1 -23.72 15.64 10.08
C LEU A 1 -22.61 14.95 9.32
N ALA A 2 -22.85 14.61 8.06
CA ALA A 2 -21.86 13.99 7.21
C ALA A 2 -21.64 14.86 5.98
N TYR A 3 -20.38 15.06 5.59
CA TYR A 3 -19.99 15.88 4.45
C TYR A 3 -18.70 15.33 3.81
N GLU A 4 -18.50 15.63 2.53
CA GLU A 4 -17.34 15.20 1.77
C GLU A 4 -16.33 16.35 1.62
N GLY A 5 -15.13 16.17 2.19
CA GLY A 5 -14.06 17.17 2.16
C GLY A 5 -12.76 16.64 1.56
N MET A 6 -11.66 17.38 1.70
CA MET A 6 -10.35 17.01 1.13
C MET A 6 -9.83 15.65 1.62
N THR A 7 -10.23 15.23 2.82
CA THR A 7 -9.85 13.94 3.41
C THR A 7 -10.91 12.85 3.20
N GLY A 8 -11.75 12.99 2.18
CA GLY A 8 -12.88 12.11 1.92
C GLY A 8 -14.06 12.35 2.85
N PHE A 9 -14.79 11.29 3.17
CA PHE A 9 -15.98 11.35 4.01
C PHE A 9 -15.64 11.75 5.45
N ILE A 10 -16.37 12.74 5.96
CA ILE A 10 -16.21 13.27 7.32
C ILE A 10 -17.51 13.00 8.08
N ASN A 11 -17.40 12.22 9.14
CA ASN A 11 -18.47 11.94 10.08
C ASN A 11 -17.93 12.01 11.51
N PHE A 12 -18.77 12.40 12.47
CA PHE A 12 -18.40 12.54 13.87
C PHE A 12 -19.33 11.71 14.77
N SER A 13 -18.78 11.11 15.83
CA SER A 13 -19.56 10.49 16.90
C SER A 13 -20.28 11.56 17.73
N LYS A 14 -21.13 11.14 18.67
CA LYS A 14 -21.83 12.07 19.57
C LYS A 14 -20.86 12.85 20.47
N GLU A 15 -19.71 12.27 20.76
CA GLU A 15 -18.63 12.84 21.56
C GLU A 15 -17.69 13.75 20.74
N GLY A 16 -17.92 13.87 19.43
CA GLY A 16 -17.14 14.74 18.54
C GLY A 16 -15.89 14.11 17.93
N PHE A 17 -15.68 12.80 18.09
CA PHE A 17 -14.55 12.10 17.44
C PHE A 17 -14.85 11.78 15.98
N ARG A 18 -13.86 11.91 15.09
CA ARG A 18 -14.02 11.51 13.70
C ARG A 18 -14.20 9.99 13.60
N THR A 19 -15.22 9.54 12.88
CA THR A 19 -15.55 8.12 12.67
C THR A 19 -15.83 7.84 11.20
N ASN A 20 -15.87 6.55 10.83
CA ASN A 20 -16.16 6.10 9.46
C ASN A 20 -15.31 6.77 8.38
N PHE A 21 -13.98 6.75 8.57
CA PHE A 21 -13.01 7.32 7.65
C PHE A 21 -12.12 6.23 7.05
N THR A 22 -11.47 6.55 5.94
CA THR A 22 -10.56 5.67 5.22
C THR A 22 -9.14 6.24 5.25
N PHE A 23 -8.13 5.37 5.21
CA PHE A 23 -6.75 5.73 4.94
C PHE A 23 -6.30 5.17 3.60
N ASP A 24 -5.54 5.98 2.87
CA ASP A 24 -4.85 5.54 1.66
C ASP A 24 -3.54 4.85 2.06
N VAL A 25 -3.34 3.64 1.54
CA VAL A 25 -2.08 2.91 1.72
C VAL A 25 -1.18 3.21 0.55
N LEU A 26 0.01 3.73 0.83
CA LEU A 26 0.98 4.16 -0.17
C LEU A 26 2.21 3.25 -0.16
N GLU A 27 2.74 2.95 -1.34
CA GLU A 27 3.98 2.23 -1.54
C GLU A 27 4.95 3.10 -2.34
N LEU A 28 6.22 3.11 -1.95
CA LEU A 28 7.26 3.76 -2.75
C LEU A 28 7.71 2.81 -3.86
N LYS A 29 7.38 3.16 -5.10
CA LYS A 29 7.77 2.44 -6.31
C LYS A 29 8.85 3.22 -7.06
N ARG A 30 9.39 2.62 -8.12
CA ARG A 30 10.42 3.23 -8.99
C ARG A 30 10.00 4.58 -9.57
N ASN A 31 8.71 4.76 -9.86
CA ASN A 31 8.13 5.98 -10.41
C ASN A 31 7.61 6.96 -9.34
N GLY A 32 7.83 6.67 -8.05
CA GLY A 32 7.39 7.50 -6.93
C GLY A 32 6.36 6.82 -6.02
N LEU A 33 5.70 7.61 -5.18
CA LEU A 33 4.64 7.13 -4.29
C LEU A 33 3.40 6.74 -5.10
N SER A 34 2.91 5.52 -4.89
CA SER A 34 1.71 4.99 -5.53
C SER A 34 0.72 4.52 -4.47
N LYS A 35 -0.56 4.80 -4.69
CA LYS A 35 -1.64 4.25 -3.85
C LYS A 35 -1.84 2.78 -4.20
N VAL A 36 -1.71 1.92 -3.20
CA VAL A 36 -1.79 0.46 -3.34
C VAL A 36 -2.93 -0.17 -2.57
N GLY A 37 -3.72 0.63 -1.86
CA GLY A 37 -4.86 0.13 -1.13
C GLY A 37 -5.61 1.20 -0.34
N ILE A 38 -6.64 0.74 0.34
CA ILE A 38 -7.45 1.51 1.26
C ILE A 38 -7.61 0.70 2.54
N TRP A 39 -7.52 1.37 3.68
CA TRP A 39 -7.85 0.80 4.97
C TRP A 39 -9.05 1.53 5.58
N ASN A 40 -9.93 0.81 6.27
CA ASN A 40 -10.90 1.41 7.18
C ASN A 40 -11.10 0.49 8.40
N SER A 41 -11.74 1.02 9.44
CA SER A 41 -11.94 0.29 10.69
C SER A 41 -12.89 -0.92 10.58
N ALA A 42 -13.75 -0.99 9.56
CA ALA A 42 -14.75 -2.03 9.41
C ALA A 42 -14.23 -3.25 8.63
N SER A 43 -13.51 -3.03 7.53
CA SER A 43 -12.97 -4.07 6.65
C SER A 43 -11.47 -4.29 6.80
N GLY A 44 -10.78 -3.47 7.61
CA GLY A 44 -9.33 -3.50 7.70
C GLY A 44 -8.68 -3.09 6.39
N LEU A 45 -7.54 -3.72 6.09
CA LEU A 45 -6.71 -3.41 4.93
C LEU A 45 -7.21 -4.11 3.66
N ASN A 46 -7.43 -3.34 2.61
CA ASN A 46 -7.74 -3.85 1.28
C ASN A 46 -6.70 -3.34 0.27
N PHE A 47 -5.90 -4.26 -0.28
CA PHE A 47 -4.93 -3.96 -1.32
C PHE A 47 -5.57 -4.00 -2.70
N THR A 48 -5.27 -3.00 -3.52
CA THR A 48 -5.72 -2.91 -4.92
C THR A 48 -4.69 -3.45 -5.90
N TRP A 49 -3.78 -4.32 -5.46
CA TRP A 49 -2.74 -4.88 -6.32
C TRP A 49 -3.34 -5.62 -7.51
N ASN A 50 -2.91 -5.22 -8.70
CA ASN A 50 -3.03 -6.05 -9.88
C ASN A 50 -1.81 -6.98 -9.92
N TYR A 51 -2.02 -8.28 -9.68
CA TYR A 51 -0.96 -9.29 -9.66
C TYR A 51 -0.07 -9.23 -10.90
N SER A 52 -0.65 -8.99 -12.08
CA SER A 52 0.10 -8.90 -13.33
C SER A 52 1.06 -7.70 -13.34
N VAL A 53 0.64 -6.55 -12.78
CA VAL A 53 1.47 -5.34 -12.70
C VAL A 53 2.59 -5.52 -11.68
N ALA A 54 2.28 -6.10 -10.51
CA ALA A 54 3.27 -6.37 -9.48
C ALA A 54 4.34 -7.35 -9.98
N TYR A 55 3.94 -8.39 -10.71
CA TYR A 55 4.87 -9.36 -11.31
C TYR A 55 5.81 -8.72 -12.33
N GLU A 56 5.28 -7.87 -13.23
CA GLU A 56 6.11 -7.11 -14.16
C GLU A 56 7.09 -6.17 -13.46
N GLU A 57 6.65 -5.47 -12.40
CA GLU A 57 7.54 -4.63 -11.60
C GLU A 57 8.69 -5.44 -10.97
N VAL A 58 8.39 -6.65 -10.47
CA VAL A 58 9.41 -7.57 -9.94
C VAL A 58 10.38 -8.00 -11.03
N LEU A 59 9.90 -8.43 -12.20
CA LEU A 59 10.78 -8.78 -13.33
C LEU A 59 11.68 -7.62 -13.75
N GLN A 60 11.12 -6.42 -13.86
CA GLN A 60 11.90 -5.21 -14.16
C GLN A 60 12.89 -4.88 -13.02
N SER A 61 12.58 -5.22 -11.77
CA SER A 61 13.48 -5.04 -10.61
C SER A 61 14.75 -5.89 -10.71
N LEU A 62 14.63 -7.06 -11.33
CA LEU A 62 15.67 -8.07 -11.48
C LEU A 62 16.45 -7.94 -12.79
N LYS A 63 15.96 -7.16 -13.75
CA LYS A 63 16.65 -6.91 -15.02
C LYS A 63 18.08 -6.41 -14.77
N ASN A 64 19.05 -7.07 -15.38
CA ASN A 64 20.49 -6.80 -15.23
C ASN A 64 21.02 -6.90 -13.79
N ARG A 65 20.39 -7.71 -12.93
CA ARG A 65 20.95 -8.07 -11.62
C ARG A 65 21.59 -9.46 -11.67
N THR A 66 22.79 -9.56 -11.10
CA THR A 66 23.48 -10.83 -10.93
C THR A 66 23.23 -11.36 -9.51
N LEU A 67 22.86 -12.63 -9.39
CA LEU A 67 22.82 -13.31 -8.09
C LEU A 67 24.27 -13.52 -7.62
N LYS A 68 24.64 -12.90 -6.50
CA LYS A 68 25.94 -13.17 -5.85
C LYS A 68 25.78 -14.39 -4.94
N VAL A 69 26.42 -15.49 -5.33
CA VAL A 69 26.49 -16.71 -4.51
C VAL A 69 27.77 -16.67 -3.69
N ILE A 70 27.65 -16.87 -2.38
CA ILE A 70 28.76 -17.02 -1.44
C ILE A 70 28.61 -18.35 -0.71
N THR A 71 29.71 -19.06 -0.51
CA THR A 71 29.76 -20.29 0.28
C THR A 71 31.05 -20.31 1.11
N ILE A 72 31.04 -21.04 2.22
CA ILE A 72 32.22 -21.33 3.03
C ILE A 72 32.45 -22.85 3.03
N LEU A 73 33.70 -23.27 2.92
CA LEU A 73 34.07 -24.68 3.06
C LEU A 73 34.33 -24.97 4.54
N VAL A 74 33.75 -26.04 5.05
CA VAL A 74 34.03 -26.57 6.40
C VAL A 74 34.67 -27.94 6.22
N SER A 75 35.87 -28.11 6.78
CA SER A 75 36.61 -29.39 6.83
C SER A 75 36.30 -30.14 8.11
#